data_AF-A0A1W1I1B9-F1
#
_entry.id   AF-A0A1W1I1B9-F1
#
_cell.length_a   1.000
_cell.length_b   1.000
_cell.length_c   1.000
_cell.angle_alpha   90.00
_cell.angle_beta   90.00
_cell.angle_gamma   90.00
#
_symmetry.space_group_name_H-M   'P 1'
#
loop_
_entity.id
_entity.type
_entity.pdbx_description
1 polymer ?
#
loop_
_entity_poly.entity_id
_entity_poly.type
_entity_poly.pdbx_seq_one_letter_code
_entity_poly.pdbx_strand_id
1 'polypeptide(L)' 'MKMDRIVIQIPAKLKAKLDAERRQGTTASGLIRFLLENHFSGKRAA' A
#
# COMPACT_ATOMS: atom_id res chain seq x y z
N MET A 1 10.82 -7.01 12.68
CA MET A 1 11.30 -6.71 11.32
C MET A 1 11.68 -5.25 11.23
N LYS A 2 12.77 -4.93 10.53
CA LYS A 2 13.14 -3.55 10.18
C LYS A 2 12.29 -3.15 8.96
N MET A 3 11.58 -2.02 9.03
CA MET A 3 10.78 -1.49 7.92
C MET A 3 11.54 -0.36 7.25
N ASP A 4 11.75 -0.46 5.94
CA ASP A 4 12.31 0.64 5.16
C ASP A 4 11.20 1.62 4.77
N ARG A 5 11.48 2.93 4.92
CA ARG A 5 10.52 3.99 4.63
C ARG A 5 10.62 4.39 3.16
N ILE A 6 9.51 4.32 2.44
CA ILE A 6 9.39 4.83 1.08
C ILE A 6 8.48 6.06 1.10
N VAL A 7 8.92 7.14 0.45
CA VAL A 7 8.11 8.34 0.22
C VAL A 7 7.80 8.40 -1.27
N ILE A 8 6.51 8.34 -1.62
CA ILE A 8 6.05 8.37 -3.01
C ILE A 8 5.08 9.51 -3.25
N GLN A 9 5.00 9.96 -4.50
CA GLN A 9 3.94 10.84 -4.98
C GLN A 9 2.91 10.01 -5.74
N ILE A 10 1.63 10.28 -5.50
CA ILE A 10 0.52 9.63 -6.19
C ILE A 10 -0.50 10.70 -6.64
N PRO A 11 -1.28 10.44 -7.70
CA PRO A 11 -2.37 11.32 -8.09
C PRO A 11 -3.32 11.63 -6.93
N ALA A 12 -3.77 12.88 -6.84
CA ALA A 12 -4.66 13.33 -5.76
C ALA A 12 -5.94 12.48 -5.63
N LYS A 13 -6.48 12.01 -6.77
CA LYS A 13 -7.65 11.11 -6.79
C LYS A 13 -7.38 9.78 -6.08
N LEU A 14 -6.18 9.23 -6.19
CA LEU A 14 -5.82 7.99 -5.48
C LEU A 14 -5.60 8.25 -3.99
N LYS A 15 -4.96 9.37 -3.63
CA LYS A 15 -4.83 9.79 -2.24
C LYS A 15 -6.20 9.91 -1.55
N ALA A 16 -7.17 10.54 -2.22
CA ALA A 16 -8.53 10.68 -1.68
C ALA A 16 -9.19 9.33 -1.37
N LYS A 17 -8.97 8.30 -2.21
CA LYS A 17 -9.46 6.94 -1.95
C LYS A 17 -8.76 6.31 -0.75
N LEU A 18 -7.44 6.43 -0.65
CA LEU A 18 -6.68 5.92 0.50
C LEU A 18 -7.10 6.60 1.82
N ASP A 19 -7.37 7.91 1.78
CA ASP A 19 -7.85 8.66 2.94
C ASP A 19 -9.29 8.23 3.34
N ALA A 20 -10.11 7.78 2.39
CA ALA A 20 -11.43 7.20 2.67
C ALA A 20 -11.32 5.83 3.36
N GLU A 21 -10.43 4.94 2.87
CA GLU A 21 -10.13 3.65 3.51
C GLU A 21 -9.60 3.82 4.94
N ARG A 22 -8.85 4.89 5.20
CA ARG A 22 -8.38 5.23 6.55
C ARG A 22 -9.52 5.46 7.54
N ARG A 23 -10.66 6.00 7.10
CA ARG A 23 -11.85 6.17 7.96
C ARG A 23 -12.46 4.83 8.36
N GLN A 24 -12.19 3.77 7.60
CA GLN A 24 -12.66 2.41 7.86
C GLN A 24 -11.65 1.59 8.69
N GLY A 25 -10.56 2.21 9.15
CA GLY A 25 -9.51 1.55 9.95
C GLY A 25 -8.32 1.01 9.13
N THR A 26 -8.32 1.20 7.80
CA THR A 26 -7.25 0.70 6.93
C THR A 26 -6.23 1.81 6.62
N THR A 27 -4.99 1.65 7.08
CA THR A 27 -3.94 2.64 6.74
C THR A 27 -3.42 2.44 5.32
N ALA A 28 -3.03 3.52 4.65
CA ALA A 28 -2.38 3.45 3.34
C ALA A 28 -1.15 2.53 3.36
N SER A 29 -0.31 2.62 4.40
CA SER A 29 0.86 1.74 4.55
C SER A 29 0.48 0.27 4.72
N GLY A 30 -0.59 -0.03 5.47
CA GLY A 30 -1.08 -1.38 5.65
C GLY A 30 -1.64 -1.99 4.36
N LEU A 31 -2.46 -1.22 3.64
CA LEU A 31 -3.00 -1.62 2.34
C LEU A 31 -1.89 -1.84 1.32
N ILE A 32 -0.96 -0.88 1.18
CA ILE A 32 0.17 -0.99 0.26
C ILE A 32 1.02 -2.22 0.61
N ARG A 33 1.32 -2.45 1.89
CA ARG A 33 2.06 -3.64 2.32
C ARG A 33 1.34 -4.93 1.93
N PHE A 34 0.05 -5.06 2.23
CA PHE A 34 -0.74 -6.24 1.87
C PHE A 34 -0.75 -6.49 0.35
N LEU A 35 -0.92 -5.43 -0.45
CA LEU A 35 -0.88 -5.53 -1.91
C LEU A 35 0.50 -5.95 -2.42
N LEU A 36 1.58 -5.40 -1.86
CA LEU A 36 2.95 -5.78 -2.23
C LEU A 36 3.27 -7.22 -1.81
N GLU A 37 2.90 -7.63 -0.60
CA GLU A 37 3.05 -9.00 -0.11
C GLU A 37 2.30 -9.98 -1.00
N ASN A 38 1.05 -9.68 -1.38
CA ASN A 38 0.30 -10.50 -2.33
C ASN A 38 0.93 -10.53 -3.73
N HIS A 39 1.40 -9.38 -4.22
CA HIS A 39 2.01 -9.24 -5.54
C HIS A 39 3.32 -10.03 -5.65
N PHE A 40 4.11 -10.09 -4.57
CA PHE A 40 5.38 -10.81 -4.54
C PHE A 40 5.29 -12.24 -4.00
N SER A 41 4.23 -12.60 -3.25
CA SER A 41 3.99 -13.98 -2.80
C SER A 41 3.38 -14.85 -3.89
N GLY A 42 2.61 -14.26 -4.81
CA GLY A 42 2.26 -14.91 -6.08
C GLY A 42 3.51 -14.98 -6.96
N LYS A 43 4.07 -16.18 -7.16
CA LYS A 43 5.25 -16.45 -8.01
C LYS A 43 5.32 -15.53 -9.24
N ARG A 44 6.17 -14.50 -9.18
CA ARG A 44 6.86 -14.02 -10.37
C ARG A 44 8.10 -14.89 -10.53
N ALA A 45 7.89 -16.06 -11.14
CA ALA A 45 8.96 -16.70 -11.88
C ALA A 45 9.16 -15.85 -13.15
N ALA A 46 10.41 -15.41 -13.35
CA ALA A 46 10.93 -14.62 -14.46
C ALA A 46 10.55 -13.13 -14.49
#